data_AF-A0A0M3JIN9-F1
#
_entry.id   AF-A0A0M3JIN9-F1
#
_cell.length_a   1.000
_cell.length_b   1.000
_cell.length_c   1.000
_cell.angle_alpha   90.00
_cell.angle_beta   90.00
_cell.angle_gamma   90.00
#
_symmetry.space_group_name_H-M   'P 1'
#
loop_
_entity.id
_entity.type
_entity.pdbx_description
1 polymer ?
#
loop_
_entity_poly.entity_id
_entity_poly.type
_entity_poly.pdbx_seq_one_letter_code
_entity_poly.pdbx_strand_id
1 'polypeptide(L)' 'MSSQILSELESNQIQIYQFPTDDETVRAINVELNRLVPYAIVGSTDFVKKENGKMVRARRYPWGIVEGMRVFHSFVN' A
#
# COMPACT_ATOMS: atom_id res chain seq x y z
N MET A 1 -8.21 12.78 -0.86
CA MET A 1 -8.19 12.06 0.43
C MET A 1 -6.79 11.96 1.02
N SER A 2 -5.80 11.27 0.43
CA SER A 2 -4.45 11.19 1.02
C SER A 2 -3.81 12.54 1.34
N SER A 3 -3.96 13.55 0.46
CA SER A 3 -3.41 14.89 0.69
C SER A 3 -4.03 15.64 1.87
N GLN A 4 -5.32 15.39 2.16
CA GLN A 4 -6.01 16.03 3.30
C GLN A 4 -5.48 15.47 4.62
N ILE A 5 -5.28 14.15 4.69
CA ILE A 5 -4.73 13.48 5.87
C ILE A 5 -3.32 14.01 6.18
N LEU A 6 -2.45 14.11 5.17
CA LEU A 6 -1.09 14.63 5.38
C LEU A 6 -1.09 16.09 5.85
N SER A 7 -1.95 16.93 5.26
CA SER A 7 -2.07 18.33 5.66
C SER A 7 -2.57 18.47 7.11
N GLU A 8 -3.51 17.63 7.55
CA GLU A 8 -3.99 17.64 8.93
C GLU A 8 -2.90 17.19 9.91
N LEU A 9 -2.12 16.17 9.57
CA LEU A 9 -0.99 15.71 10.40
C LEU A 9 0.06 16.82 10.59
N GLU A 10 0.42 17.51 9.51
CA GLU A 10 1.34 18.66 9.56
C GLU A 10 0.79 19.80 10.42
N SER A 11 -0.50 20.15 10.24
CA SER A 11 -1.14 21.23 10.99
C SER A 11 -1.20 20.97 12.50
N ASN A 12 -1.30 19.69 12.90
CA ASN A 12 -1.34 19.27 14.30
C ASN A 12 0.05 18.87 14.84
N GLN A 13 1.13 19.09 14.07
CA GLN A 13 2.51 18.75 14.46
C GLN A 13 2.70 17.27 14.81
N ILE A 14 1.92 16.40 14.16
CA ILE A 14 2.00 14.95 14.37
C ILE A 14 3.06 14.39 13.43
N GLN A 15 4.19 13.99 14.01
CA GLN A 15 5.26 13.33 13.26
C GLN A 15 4.94 11.85 13.08
N ILE A 16 4.95 11.40 11.84
CA ILE A 16 4.80 9.99 11.48
C ILE A 16 6.16 9.40 11.10
N TYR A 17 6.27 8.08 11.23
CA TYR A 17 7.50 7.38 10.84
C TYR A 17 7.80 7.59 9.36
N GLN A 18 9.06 7.93 9.07
CA GLN A 18 9.61 8.00 7.72
C GLN A 18 10.75 7.01 7.61
N PHE A 19 10.78 6.25 6.51
CA PHE A 19 11.87 5.34 6.24
C PHE A 19 13.18 6.12 6.12
N PRO A 20 14.27 5.62 6.73
CA PRO A 20 15.57 6.29 6.70
C PRO A 20 16.11 6.36 5.27
N THR A 21 16.66 7.51 4.88
CA THR A 21 17.18 7.75 3.52
C THR A 21 18.68 8.05 3.49
N ASP A 22 19.37 7.79 4.60
CA ASP A 22 20.80 7.97 4.81
C ASP A 22 21.64 6.86 4.15
N ASP A 23 21.15 5.63 4.17
CA ASP A 23 21.80 4.49 3.50
C ASP A 23 21.54 4.50 1.98
N GLU A 24 22.59 4.77 1.18
CA GLU A 24 22.53 4.84 -0.28
C GLU A 24 22.00 3.56 -0.95
N THR A 25 22.16 2.39 -0.34
CA THR A 25 21.74 1.10 -0.93
C THR A 25 20.22 0.95 -0.96
N VAL A 26 19.52 1.52 0.02
CA VAL A 26 18.05 1.46 0.16
C VAL A 26 17.38 2.81 -0.03
N ARG A 27 18.15 3.90 -0.10
CA ARG A 27 17.67 5.28 -0.23
C ARG A 27 16.66 5.46 -1.35
N ALA A 28 16.94 4.93 -2.53
CA ALA A 28 16.04 5.08 -3.68
C ALA A 28 14.65 4.47 -3.41
N ILE A 29 14.61 3.29 -2.77
CA ILE A 29 13.38 2.58 -2.42
C ILE A 29 12.68 3.31 -1.27
N ASN A 30 13.41 3.72 -0.24
CA ASN A 30 12.84 4.37 0.93
C ASN A 30 12.24 5.75 0.61
N VAL A 31 12.87 6.50 -0.30
CA VAL A 31 12.29 7.76 -0.84
C VAL A 31 10.96 7.48 -1.52
N GLU A 32 10.89 6.44 -2.35
CA GLU A 32 9.65 6.09 -3.05
C GLU A 32 8.57 5.59 -2.07
N LEU A 33 8.94 4.77 -1.09
CA LEU A 33 8.05 4.33 -0.02
C LEU A 33 7.48 5.51 0.79
N ASN A 34 8.33 6.47 1.16
CA ASN A 34 7.88 7.67 1.89
C ASN A 34 6.88 8.51 1.08
N ARG A 35 6.95 8.51 -0.26
CA ARG A 35 5.97 9.22 -1.12
C ARG A 35 4.60 8.53 -1.19
N LEU A 36 4.53 7.23 -0.90
CA LEU A 36 3.28 6.47 -0.93
C LEU A 36 2.46 6.61 0.35
N VAL A 37 2.99 7.32 1.36
CA VAL A 37 2.29 7.57 2.62
C VAL A 37 1.14 8.57 2.39
N PRO A 38 -0.06 8.34 2.96
CA PRO A 38 -0.46 7.16 3.72
C PRO A 38 -0.79 5.96 2.82
N TYR A 39 -0.31 4.77 3.20
CA TYR A 39 -0.55 3.53 2.45
C TYR A 39 -2.03 3.10 2.53
N ALA A 40 -2.64 2.91 1.36
CA ALA A 40 -3.97 2.31 1.25
C ALA A 40 -3.86 0.77 1.25
N ILE A 41 -4.00 0.15 2.42
CA ILE A 41 -3.83 -1.29 2.61
C ILE A 41 -5.20 -1.99 2.60
N VAL A 42 -5.29 -3.13 1.92
CA VAL A 42 -6.43 -4.05 2.02
C VAL A 42 -5.94 -5.37 2.60
N GLY A 43 -6.33 -5.68 3.84
CA GLY A 43 -6.03 -6.98 4.46
C GLY A 43 -7.02 -8.07 4.02
N SER A 44 -6.54 -9.30 3.83
CA SER A 44 -7.37 -10.50 3.70
C SER A 44 -6.72 -11.70 4.40
N THR A 45 -7.53 -12.49 5.09
CA THR A 45 -7.15 -13.82 5.59
C THR A 45 -7.37 -14.93 4.56
N ASP A 46 -8.17 -14.64 3.52
CA ASP A 46 -8.63 -15.62 2.55
C ASP A 46 -7.70 -15.68 1.34
N PHE A 47 -7.52 -16.89 0.82
CA PHE A 47 -6.71 -17.15 -0.37
C PHE A 47 -7.59 -17.51 -1.56
N VAL A 48 -7.33 -16.89 -2.70
CA VAL A 48 -7.98 -17.20 -3.97
C VAL A 48 -6.94 -17.77 -4.93
N LYS A 49 -7.32 -18.84 -5.64
CA LYS A 49 -6.49 -19.44 -6.69
C LYS A 49 -6.70 -18.66 -7.98
N LYS A 50 -5.63 -18.09 -8.53
CA LYS A 50 -5.63 -17.47 -9.86
C LYS A 50 -5.68 -18.53 -10.96
N GLU A 51 -6.06 -18.10 -12.17
CA GLU A 51 -6.07 -18.96 -13.37
C GLU A 51 -4.71 -19.60 -13.67
N ASN A 52 -3.62 -18.90 -13.34
CA ASN A 52 -2.25 -19.41 -13.45
C ASN A 52 -1.85 -20.38 -12.32
N GLY A 53 -2.79 -20.79 -11.45
CA GLY A 53 -2.57 -21.72 -10.35
C GLY A 53 -1.96 -21.11 -9.09
N LYS A 54 -1.57 -19.83 -9.09
CA LYS A 54 -0.97 -19.16 -7.93
C LYS A 54 -2.04 -18.79 -6.89
N MET A 55 -1.76 -19.10 -5.63
CA MET A 55 -2.58 -18.64 -4.51
C MET A 55 -2.20 -17.20 -4.16
N VAL A 56 -3.18 -16.31 -4.11
CA VAL A 56 -3.02 -14.93 -3.64
C VAL A 56 -3.98 -14.63 -2.51
N ARG A 57 -3.57 -13.80 -1.55
CA ARG A 57 -4.49 -13.28 -0.55
C ARG A 57 -5.42 -12.30 -1.22
N ALA A 58 -6.73 -12.48 -1.12
CA ALA A 58 -7.69 -11.62 -1.76
C ALA A 58 -9.05 -11.64 -1.06
N ARG A 59 -9.85 -10.59 -1.20
CA ARG A 59 -11.25 -10.51 -0.76
C ARG A 59 -12.15 -10.67 -1.98
N ARG A 60 -13.02 -11.67 -1.95
CA ARG A 60 -13.99 -11.90 -3.02
C ARG A 60 -15.32 -11.25 -2.69
N TYR A 61 -15.84 -10.47 -3.62
CA TYR A 61 -17.17 -9.88 -3.61
C TYR A 61 -17.96 -10.38 -4.83
N PRO A 62 -19.31 -10.28 -4.82
CA PRO A 62 -20.13 -10.61 -5.99
C PRO A 62 -19.75 -9.83 -7.26
N TRP A 63 -19.17 -8.64 -7.09
CA TRP A 63 -18.75 -7.75 -8.18
C TRP A 63 -17.26 -7.82 -8.52
N GLY A 64 -16.46 -8.67 -7.86
CA GLY A 64 -15.04 -8.78 -8.19
C GLY A 64 -14.16 -9.28 -7.05
N ILE A 65 -12.86 -9.36 -7.29
CA ILE A 65 -11.86 -9.85 -6.33
C ILE A 65 -10.84 -8.74 -6.10
N VAL A 66 -10.59 -8.41 -4.83
CA VAL A 66 -9.60 -7.41 -4.43
C VAL A 66 -8.39 -8.13 -3.83
N GLU A 67 -7.23 -8.03 -4.49
CA GLU A 67 -5.99 -8.66 -4.01
C GLU A 67 -5.37 -7.88 -2.85
N GLY A 68 -5.04 -8.60 -1.77
CA GLY A 68 -4.73 -8.03 -0.46
C GLY A 68 -3.26 -7.80 -0.16
N MET A 69 -2.36 -7.92 -1.15
CA MET A 69 -0.99 -7.43 -0.96
C MET A 69 -0.24 -7.32 -2.29
N ARG A 70 -0.21 -6.10 -2.83
CA ARG A 70 0.83 -5.64 -3.74
C ARG A 70 0.94 -4.13 -3.57
N VAL A 71 2.13 -3.66 -3.21
CA VAL A 71 2.44 -2.22 -3.02
C VAL A 71 2.26 -1.43 -4.33
N PHE A 72 2.16 -2.15 -5.46
CA PHE A 72 1.92 -1.62 -6.79
C PHE A 72 0.76 -2.36 -7.46
N HIS A 73 -0.47 -1.84 -7.38
CA HIS A 73 -1.42 -2.09 -8.47
C HIS A 73 -2.44 -0.96 -8.62
N SER A 74 -2.41 -0.35 -9.81
CA SER A 74 -3.59 0.16 -10.49
C SER A 74 -4.61 -0.97 -10.65
N PHE A 75 -5.89 -0.67 -10.53
CA PHE A 75 -6.99 -1.61 -10.74
C PHE A 75 -6.81 -2.38 -12.07
N VAL A 76 -6.78 -3.72 -12.01
CA VAL A 76 -6.97 -4.54 -13.22
C VAL A 76 -8.47 -4.69 -13.39
N ASN A 77 -9.01 -4.20 -14.51
CA ASN A 77 -10.32 -4.57 -15.02
C ASN A 77 -10.26 -5.97 -15.63
#